data_AF-A0A4R3MD82-F1
#
_entry.id   AF-A0A4R3MD82-F1
#
_cell.length_a   1.000
_cell.length_b   1.000
_cell.length_c   1.000
_cell.angle_alpha   90.00
_cell.angle_beta   90.00
_cell.angle_gamma   90.00
#
_symmetry.space_group_name_H-M   'P 1'
#
loop_
_entity.id
_entity.type
_entity.pdbx_description
1 polymer ?
#
loop_
_entity_poly.entity_id
_entity_poly.type
_entity_poly.pdbx_seq_one_letter_code
_entity_poly.pdbx_strand_id
1 'polypeptide(L)'
;MTKKIHNLHFQSEEKRKPLSLAAALRNDGSLGDLLEEYAEEDQVKLLLLCQHYGIKAGTAMFYELSLALAREIYPEPKKRGRKSKWTYLNKGALVVEVERLVKPDDSLHGVEWACGVLAKRDPWASFLEAKESDGFATDPAEALRQVYFKFRRDRWATVSRSAFKQCEHTDAMPVWDKWVCDFVRKPHPK
;
A
#
# COMPACT_ATOMS: atom_id res chain seq x y z
N MET A 1 -0.67 17.00 4.31
CA MET A 1 0.80 17.13 4.22
C MET A 1 1.13 17.72 2.86
N THR A 2 1.14 19.04 2.76
CA THR A 2 1.58 19.78 1.57
C THR A 2 3.10 19.66 1.50
N LYS A 3 3.60 18.75 0.66
CA LYS A 3 5.04 18.71 0.39
C LYS A 3 5.39 20.03 -0.29
N LYS A 4 6.15 20.88 0.41
CA LYS A 4 6.91 21.97 -0.21
C LYS A 4 7.89 21.31 -1.17
N ILE A 5 7.49 21.22 -2.43
CA ILE A 5 8.37 20.75 -3.48
C ILE A 5 8.73 22.01 -4.28
N HIS A 6 10.01 22.35 -4.16
CA HIS A 6 10.79 23.24 -5.00
C HIS A 6 10.79 24.72 -4.60
N ASN A 7 11.98 25.19 -4.19
CA ASN A 7 12.37 26.58 -3.95
C ASN A 7 12.35 27.39 -5.27
N LEU A 8 11.23 27.35 -5.99
CA LEU A 8 11.01 28.09 -7.22
C LEU A 8 10.25 29.36 -6.86
N HIS A 9 10.91 30.50 -7.05
CA HIS A 9 10.29 31.80 -6.89
C HIS A 9 9.90 32.31 -8.27
N PHE A 10 8.61 32.23 -8.60
CA PHE A 10 8.07 32.86 -9.79
C PHE A 10 7.95 34.37 -9.53
N GLN A 11 8.41 35.19 -10.48
CA GLN A 11 8.42 36.65 -10.33
C GLN A 11 7.02 37.27 -10.22
N SER A 12 5.97 36.56 -10.65
CA SER A 12 4.58 36.98 -10.52
C SER A 12 3.71 35.87 -9.93
N GLU A 13 2.90 36.20 -8.92
CA GLU A 13 1.73 35.39 -8.57
C GLU A 13 0.77 35.39 -9.77
N GLU A 14 0.15 34.24 -10.07
CA GLU A 14 -0.80 34.09 -11.18
C GLU A 14 -1.99 35.06 -11.03
N LYS A 15 -1.87 36.25 -11.62
CA LYS A 15 -2.90 37.30 -11.63
C LYS A 15 -3.84 37.20 -12.84
N ARG A 16 -3.86 36.05 -13.51
CA ARG A 16 -4.72 35.83 -14.70
C ARG A 16 -6.18 35.75 -14.27
N LYS A 17 -6.87 36.88 -14.25
CA LYS A 17 -8.32 36.93 -14.06
C LYS A 17 -8.99 36.60 -15.40
N PRO A 18 -9.96 35.67 -15.46
CA PRO A 18 -10.66 35.31 -16.69
C PRO A 18 -11.37 36.51 -17.35
N LEU A 19 -11.63 37.57 -16.57
CA LEU A 19 -12.25 38.81 -17.03
C LEU A 19 -11.32 39.69 -17.89
N SER A 20 -9.99 39.53 -17.85
CA SER A 20 -9.07 40.36 -18.66
C SER A 20 -9.06 39.95 -20.14
N LEU A 21 -9.19 38.64 -20.41
CA LEU A 21 -9.22 38.08 -21.76
C LEU A 21 -10.55 38.41 -22.47
N ALA A 22 -11.66 38.40 -21.71
CA ALA A 22 -12.98 38.83 -22.20
C ALA A 22 -13.09 40.35 -22.45
N ALA A 23 -12.28 41.17 -21.75
CA ALA A 23 -12.18 42.61 -21.98
C ALA A 23 -11.28 42.92 -23.19
N ALA A 24 -10.17 42.19 -23.35
CA ALA A 24 -9.26 42.30 -24.49
C ALA A 24 -9.90 41.88 -25.82
N LEU A 25 -10.77 40.86 -25.83
CA LEU A 25 -11.56 40.45 -27.00
C LEU A 25 -12.53 41.52 -27.52
N ARG A 26 -12.81 42.58 -26.75
CA ARG A 26 -13.63 43.72 -27.22
C ARG A 26 -12.83 44.80 -27.93
N ASN A 27 -11.50 44.78 -27.77
CA ASN A 27 -10.57 45.74 -28.36
C ASN A 27 -9.50 44.95 -29.14
N ASP A 28 -9.77 44.69 -30.43
CA ASP A 28 -8.95 43.82 -31.28
C ASP A 28 -7.45 44.18 -31.30
N GLY A 29 -7.10 45.45 -31.09
CA GLY A 29 -5.71 45.92 -31.01
C GLY A 29 -4.98 45.59 -29.70
N SER A 30 -5.68 45.42 -28.57
CA SER A 30 -5.06 45.17 -27.25
C SER A 30 -4.89 43.68 -26.92
N LEU A 31 -5.52 42.80 -27.70
CA LEU A 31 -5.49 41.37 -27.46
C LEU A 31 -4.16 40.74 -27.89
N GLY A 32 -3.59 41.22 -29.00
CA GLY A 32 -2.27 40.77 -29.49
C GLY A 32 -1.18 41.01 -28.44
N ASP A 33 -1.08 42.25 -27.98
CA ASP A 33 -0.07 42.68 -27.00
C ASP A 33 -0.19 41.91 -25.67
N LEU A 34 -1.41 41.68 -25.19
CA LEU A 34 -1.65 40.90 -23.97
C LEU A 34 -1.32 39.42 -24.12
N LEU A 35 -1.58 38.84 -25.29
CA LEU A 35 -1.21 37.44 -25.58
C LEU A 35 0.30 37.28 -25.71
N GLU A 36 0.97 38.27 -26.28
CA GLU A 36 2.43 38.30 -26.39
C GLU A 36 3.07 38.42 -24.99
N GLU A 37 2.60 39.33 -24.14
CA GLU A 37 3.04 39.45 -22.74
C GLU A 37 2.84 38.12 -21.98
N TYR A 38 1.69 37.47 -22.13
CA TYR A 38 1.45 36.15 -21.51
C TYR A 38 2.34 35.04 -22.06
N ALA A 39 2.63 35.05 -23.36
CA ALA A 39 3.51 34.09 -23.98
C ALA A 39 4.96 34.26 -23.49
N GLU A 40 5.42 35.50 -23.33
CA GLU A 40 6.74 35.81 -22.77
C GLU A 40 6.84 35.35 -21.31
N GLU A 41 5.85 35.65 -20.48
CA GLU A 41 5.80 35.18 -19.09
C GLU A 41 5.86 33.65 -19.00
N ASP A 42 5.07 32.95 -19.82
CA ASP A 42 5.04 31.49 -19.82
C ASP A 42 6.35 30.89 -20.33
N GLN A 43 6.98 31.52 -21.32
CA GLN A 43 8.30 31.13 -21.81
C GLN A 43 9.37 31.29 -20.72
N VAL A 44 9.36 32.39 -19.96
CA VAL A 44 10.29 32.61 -18.84
C VAL A 44 10.08 31.54 -17.75
N LYS A 45 8.82 31.24 -17.39
CA LYS A 45 8.49 30.18 -16.42
C LYS A 45 8.98 28.82 -16.89
N LEU A 46 8.77 28.47 -18.16
CA LEU A 46 9.23 27.21 -18.74
C LEU A 46 10.76 27.10 -18.72
N LEU A 47 11.49 28.18 -19.01
CA LEU A 47 12.95 28.20 -18.93
C LEU A 47 13.47 28.02 -17.49
N LEU A 48 12.84 28.68 -16.52
CA LEU A 48 13.16 28.52 -15.10
C LEU A 48 12.90 27.07 -14.63
N LEU A 49 11.82 26.46 -15.10
CA LEU A 49 11.53 25.06 -14.84
C LEU A 49 12.60 24.14 -15.46
N CYS A 50 12.98 24.37 -16.72
CA CYS A 50 14.08 23.62 -17.36
C CYS A 50 15.38 23.71 -16.55
N GLN A 51 15.75 24.89 -16.07
CA GLN A 51 16.95 25.09 -15.23
C GLN A 51 16.84 24.31 -13.92
N HIS A 52 15.68 24.35 -13.26
CA HIS A 52 15.44 23.63 -12.02
C HIS A 52 15.55 22.11 -12.17
N TYR A 53 15.07 21.57 -13.29
CA TYR A 53 15.21 20.14 -13.61
C TYR A 53 16.58 19.77 -14.21
N GLY A 54 17.50 20.73 -14.38
CA GLY A 54 18.83 20.51 -14.94
C GLY A 54 18.82 20.13 -16.43
N ILE A 55 17.77 20.49 -17.16
CA ILE A 55 17.60 20.20 -18.59
C ILE A 55 18.46 21.16 -19.40
N LYS A 56 19.26 20.62 -20.33
CA LYS A 56 20.11 21.43 -21.19
C LYS A 56 19.28 22.17 -22.23
N ALA A 57 19.65 23.42 -22.51
CA ALA A 57 19.04 24.18 -23.59
C ALA A 57 19.26 23.46 -24.94
N GLY A 58 18.16 23.19 -25.63
CA GLY A 58 18.16 22.43 -26.88
C GLY A 58 16.76 22.38 -27.49
N THR A 59 16.65 21.80 -28.68
CA THR A 59 15.37 21.72 -29.43
C THR A 59 14.32 20.88 -28.73
N ALA A 60 14.73 19.91 -27.89
CA ALA A 60 13.84 19.01 -27.16
C ALA A 60 13.65 19.39 -25.67
N MET A 61 14.12 20.56 -25.22
CA MET A 61 14.14 20.89 -23.78
C MET A 61 12.74 20.86 -23.13
N PHE A 62 11.71 21.35 -23.83
CA PHE A 62 10.34 21.35 -23.30
C PHE A 62 9.70 19.95 -23.33
N TYR A 63 10.12 19.10 -24.26
CA TYR A 63 9.71 17.70 -24.27
C TYR A 63 10.30 16.95 -23.07
N GLU A 64 11.59 17.12 -22.80
CA GLU A 64 12.24 16.56 -21.61
C GLU A 64 11.61 17.08 -20.32
N LEU A 65 11.25 18.37 -20.27
CA LEU A 65 10.56 18.97 -19.13
C LEU A 65 9.19 18.32 -18.91
N SER A 66 8.41 18.15 -19.97
CA SER A 66 7.10 17.48 -19.88
C SER A 66 7.22 16.04 -19.37
N LEU A 67 8.25 15.30 -19.78
CA LEU A 67 8.51 13.95 -19.29
C LEU A 67 8.92 13.93 -17.81
N ALA A 68 9.75 14.91 -17.38
CA ALA A 68 10.15 15.04 -15.99
C ALA A 68 8.93 15.32 -15.09
N LEU A 69 8.08 16.26 -15.49
CA LEU A 69 6.82 16.57 -14.79
C LEU A 69 5.86 15.39 -14.79
N ALA A 70 5.73 14.67 -15.92
CA ALA A 70 4.87 13.50 -16.01
C ALA A 70 5.31 12.39 -15.04
N ARG A 71 6.61 12.16 -14.86
CA ARG A 71 7.15 11.20 -13.88
C ARG A 71 6.93 11.62 -12.43
N GLU A 72 6.87 12.92 -12.16
CA GLU A 72 6.58 13.44 -10.83
C GLU A 72 5.10 13.26 -10.45
N ILE A 73 4.20 13.57 -11.40
CA ILE A 73 2.75 13.43 -11.21
C ILE A 73 2.34 11.95 -11.21
N TYR A 74 2.94 11.16 -12.11
CA TYR A 74 2.68 9.73 -12.28
C TYR A 74 3.96 8.93 -12.03
N PRO A 75 4.36 8.76 -10.77
CA PRO A 75 5.51 7.93 -10.45
C PRO A 75 5.27 6.50 -10.94
N GLU A 76 6.33 5.85 -11.42
CA GLU A 76 6.24 4.46 -11.84
C GLU A 76 5.62 3.61 -10.70
N PRO A 77 4.64 2.75 -11.01
CA PRO A 77 4.06 1.90 -10.00
C PRO A 77 5.17 1.06 -9.40
N LYS A 78 5.37 1.19 -8.08
CA LYS A 78 6.36 0.37 -7.35
C LYS A 78 6.18 -1.08 -7.80
N LYS A 79 7.25 -1.68 -8.33
CA LYS A 79 7.27 -3.11 -8.67
C LYS A 79 6.70 -3.84 -7.46
N ARG A 80 5.53 -4.46 -7.63
CA ARG A 80 4.88 -5.21 -6.55
C ARG A 80 5.88 -6.28 -6.14
N GLY A 81 6.51 -6.10 -4.99
CA GLY A 81 7.45 -7.08 -4.45
C GLY A 81 6.77 -8.45 -4.30
N ARG A 82 7.57 -9.48 -4.02
CA ARG A 82 7.06 -10.83 -3.77
C ARG A 82 5.87 -10.72 -2.79
N LYS A 83 4.69 -11.19 -3.19
CA LYS A 83 3.49 -11.15 -2.34
C LYS A 83 3.84 -11.77 -0.99
N SER A 84 3.55 -11.07 0.10
CA SER A 84 3.72 -11.60 1.45
C SER A 84 3.00 -12.94 1.52
N LYS A 85 3.76 -14.01 1.80
CA LYS A 85 3.17 -15.36 1.88
C LYS A 85 2.14 -15.47 3.03
N TRP A 86 2.12 -14.50 3.95
CA TRP A 86 1.11 -14.37 5.01
C TRP A 86 0.09 -13.30 4.62
N THR A 87 -1.18 -13.68 4.55
CA THR A 87 -2.31 -12.80 4.29
C THR A 87 -3.04 -12.46 5.59
N TYR A 88 -3.89 -11.45 5.56
CA TYR A 88 -4.68 -11.10 6.75
C TYR A 88 -5.60 -12.24 7.20
N LEU A 89 -6.10 -13.03 6.24
CA LEU A 89 -6.98 -14.18 6.51
C LEU A 89 -6.24 -15.32 7.22
N ASN A 90 -5.07 -15.74 6.73
CA ASN A 90 -4.34 -16.81 7.40
C ASN A 90 -3.77 -16.37 8.75
N LYS A 91 -3.33 -15.11 8.90
CA LYS A 91 -2.95 -14.59 10.22
C LYS A 91 -4.12 -14.54 11.19
N GLY A 92 -5.32 -14.18 10.73
CA GLY A 92 -6.53 -14.16 11.53
C GLY A 92 -6.98 -15.56 11.96
N ALA A 93 -6.95 -16.52 11.04
CA ALA A 93 -7.21 -17.94 11.33
C ALA A 93 -6.22 -18.50 12.37
N LEU A 94 -4.92 -18.17 12.26
CA LEU A 94 -3.91 -18.57 13.23
C LEU A 94 -4.23 -18.07 14.64
N VAL A 95 -4.66 -16.80 14.78
CA VAL A 95 -5.01 -16.23 16.10
C VAL A 95 -6.16 -17.00 16.74
N VAL A 96 -7.19 -17.34 15.97
CA VAL A 96 -8.34 -18.10 16.47
C VAL A 96 -7.94 -19.52 16.85
N GLU A 97 -7.15 -20.22 16.03
CA GLU A 97 -6.70 -21.59 16.34
C GLU A 97 -5.81 -21.65 17.59
N VAL A 98 -4.95 -20.63 17.80
CA VAL A 98 -4.16 -20.50 19.03
C VAL A 98 -5.08 -20.26 20.24
N GLU A 99 -6.04 -19.34 20.13
CA GLU A 99 -6.97 -19.03 21.23
C GLU A 99 -7.91 -20.22 21.55
N ARG A 100 -8.28 -21.02 20.55
CA ARG A 100 -9.05 -22.26 20.71
C ARG A 100 -8.29 -23.31 21.52
N LEU A 101 -6.97 -23.39 21.35
CA LEU A 101 -6.11 -24.34 22.06
C LEU A 101 -5.75 -23.87 23.47
N VAL A 102 -5.52 -22.57 23.66
CA VAL A 102 -5.20 -21.95 24.97
C VAL A 102 -6.51 -21.68 25.73
N LYS A 103 -7.40 -22.68 25.86
CA LYS A 103 -8.73 -22.51 26.47
C LYS A 103 -8.63 -21.67 27.76
N PRO A 104 -9.54 -20.70 27.99
CA PRO A 104 -9.43 -19.74 29.09
C PRO A 104 -9.37 -20.40 30.48
N ASP A 105 -9.89 -21.62 30.62
CA ASP A 105 -9.93 -22.36 31.88
C ASP A 105 -8.72 -23.30 32.08
N ASP A 106 -7.84 -23.43 31.10
CA ASP A 106 -6.70 -24.36 31.15
C ASP A 106 -5.38 -23.62 31.38
N SER A 107 -5.01 -23.48 32.66
CA SER A 107 -3.78 -22.78 33.08
C SER A 107 -2.48 -23.54 32.75
N LEU A 108 -2.57 -24.81 32.32
CA LEU A 108 -1.40 -25.65 32.04
C LEU A 108 -0.84 -25.45 30.63
N HIS A 109 -1.65 -24.94 29.70
CA HIS A 109 -1.31 -24.87 28.29
C HIS A 109 -1.28 -23.43 27.77
N GLY A 110 -0.09 -22.85 27.70
CA GLY A 110 0.12 -21.49 27.18
C GLY A 110 0.20 -21.40 25.65
N VAL A 111 0.33 -20.17 25.14
CA VAL A 111 0.49 -19.87 23.70
C VAL A 111 1.66 -20.62 23.07
N GLU A 112 2.75 -20.81 23.81
CA GLU A 112 3.93 -21.55 23.35
C GLU A 112 3.62 -23.02 23.04
N TRP A 113 2.86 -23.68 23.91
CA TRP A 113 2.39 -25.04 23.70
C TRP A 113 1.44 -25.12 22.50
N ALA A 114 0.48 -24.18 22.39
CA ALA A 114 -0.47 -24.15 21.29
C ALA A 114 0.23 -23.96 19.93
N CYS A 115 1.22 -23.08 19.84
CA CYS A 115 2.04 -22.91 18.64
C CYS A 115 2.85 -24.18 18.32
N GLY A 116 3.37 -24.89 19.33
CA GLY A 116 4.07 -26.17 19.14
C GLY A 116 3.16 -27.30 18.62
N VAL A 117 1.90 -27.34 19.07
CA VAL A 117 0.89 -28.28 18.57
C VAL A 117 0.48 -27.94 17.13
N LEU A 118 0.22 -26.66 16.85
CA LEU A 118 -0.18 -26.21 15.52
C LEU A 118 0.93 -26.40 14.48
N ALA A 119 2.20 -26.20 14.85
CA ALA A 119 3.34 -26.44 13.95
C ALA A 119 3.41 -27.88 13.43
N LYS A 120 2.88 -28.86 14.19
CA LYS A 120 2.87 -30.29 13.83
C LYS A 120 1.57 -30.74 13.17
N ARG A 121 0.55 -29.88 13.11
CA ARG A 121 -0.80 -30.23 12.64
C ARG A 121 -1.05 -29.67 11.25
N ASP A 122 -1.64 -30.48 10.37
CA ASP A 122 -2.15 -29.97 9.10
C ASP A 122 -3.38 -29.06 9.31
N PRO A 123 -3.51 -27.95 8.56
CA PRO A 123 -2.76 -27.57 7.35
C PRO A 123 -1.48 -26.73 7.60
N TRP A 124 -1.15 -26.44 8.86
CA TRP A 124 -0.08 -25.52 9.24
C TRP A 124 1.32 -26.10 9.07
N ALA A 125 1.51 -27.40 9.36
CA ALA A 125 2.76 -28.12 9.12
C ALA A 125 3.19 -28.02 7.64
N SER A 126 2.31 -28.44 6.72
CA SER A 126 2.51 -28.31 5.27
C SER A 126 2.80 -26.87 4.81
N PHE A 127 2.18 -25.88 5.46
CA PHE A 127 2.36 -24.47 5.13
C PHE A 127 3.71 -23.90 5.59
N LEU A 128 4.24 -24.39 6.71
CA LEU A 128 5.54 -23.99 7.24
C LEU A 128 6.68 -24.66 6.46
N GLU A 129 6.55 -25.96 6.14
CA GLU A 129 7.51 -26.71 5.32
C GLU A 129 7.68 -26.08 3.92
N ALA A 130 6.58 -25.69 3.26
CA ALA A 130 6.63 -24.98 1.98
C ALA A 130 7.21 -23.56 2.06
N LYS A 131 7.42 -23.01 3.27
CA LYS A 131 7.83 -21.62 3.50
C LYS A 131 9.26 -21.44 3.98
N GLU A 132 9.78 -22.35 4.79
CA GLU A 132 11.07 -22.24 5.49
C GLU A 132 12.25 -22.85 4.73
N SER A 133 12.03 -23.39 3.52
CA SER A 133 13.10 -23.85 2.62
C SER A 133 14.16 -22.78 2.26
N ASP A 134 13.89 -21.51 2.54
CA ASP A 134 14.80 -20.37 2.35
C ASP A 134 15.53 -20.02 3.68
N GLY A 135 16.39 -20.93 4.17
CA GLY A 135 17.66 -20.58 4.84
C GLY A 135 17.69 -20.03 6.27
N PHE A 136 16.57 -19.81 6.96
CA PHE A 136 16.59 -19.44 8.39
C PHE A 136 15.68 -20.38 9.16
N ALA A 137 16.24 -21.47 9.67
CA ALA A 137 15.60 -22.35 10.64
C ALA A 137 15.44 -21.60 11.98
N THR A 138 14.46 -20.71 12.02
CA THR A 138 13.80 -20.33 13.26
C THR A 138 12.79 -21.43 13.54
N ASP A 139 12.72 -21.92 14.78
CA ASP A 139 11.80 -22.99 15.17
C ASP A 139 10.38 -22.70 14.60
N PRO A 140 9.74 -23.62 13.84
CA PRO A 140 8.45 -23.39 13.20
C PRO A 140 7.37 -22.96 14.22
N ALA A 141 7.48 -23.41 15.47
CA ALA A 141 6.60 -22.97 16.55
C ALA A 141 6.84 -21.49 16.93
N GLU A 142 8.10 -21.04 16.91
CA GLU A 142 8.46 -19.66 17.16
C GLU A 142 8.02 -18.74 16.01
N ALA A 143 8.10 -19.21 14.76
CA ALA A 143 7.58 -18.49 13.60
C ALA A 143 6.08 -18.19 13.73
N LEU A 144 5.28 -19.19 14.16
CA LEU A 144 3.85 -18.99 14.47
C LEU A 144 3.64 -18.02 15.64
N ARG A 145 4.44 -18.14 16.69
CA ARG A 145 4.36 -17.28 17.88
C ARG A 145 4.62 -15.81 17.53
N GLN A 146 5.63 -15.53 16.73
CA GLN A 146 5.95 -14.16 16.29
C GLN A 146 4.81 -13.56 15.46
N VAL A 147 4.18 -14.34 14.58
CA VAL A 147 3.03 -13.90 13.79
C VAL A 147 1.82 -13.64 14.69
N TYR A 148 1.54 -14.53 15.64
CA TYR A 148 0.46 -14.39 16.61
C TYR A 148 0.58 -13.09 17.42
N PHE A 149 1.73 -12.84 18.06
CA PHE A 149 1.91 -11.65 18.91
C PHE A 149 1.84 -10.34 18.11
N LYS A 150 2.33 -10.34 16.87
CA LYS A 150 2.23 -9.18 15.96
C LYS A 150 0.81 -8.92 15.50
N PHE A 151 -0.03 -9.96 15.35
CA PHE A 151 -1.33 -9.85 14.70
C PHE A 151 -2.55 -9.90 15.64
N ARG A 152 -2.42 -10.39 16.88
CA ARG A 152 -3.55 -10.58 17.82
C ARG A 152 -4.38 -9.32 18.12
N ARG A 153 -3.83 -8.12 17.92
CA ARG A 153 -4.50 -6.82 18.12
C ARG A 153 -4.98 -6.17 16.81
N ASP A 154 -4.78 -6.82 15.67
CA ASP A 154 -5.19 -6.31 14.37
C ASP A 154 -6.72 -6.36 14.21
N ARG A 155 -7.30 -5.42 13.46
CA ARG A 155 -8.73 -5.40 13.14
C ARG A 155 -9.18 -6.71 12.48
N TRP A 156 -8.34 -7.29 11.62
CA TRP A 156 -8.64 -8.54 10.94
C TRP A 156 -8.65 -9.74 11.88
N ALA A 157 -7.86 -9.72 12.96
CA ALA A 157 -7.94 -10.74 14.00
C ALA A 157 -9.30 -10.70 14.71
N THR A 158 -9.83 -9.50 14.98
CA THR A 158 -11.20 -9.34 15.53
C THR A 158 -12.27 -9.87 14.58
N VAL A 159 -12.15 -9.62 13.27
CA VAL A 159 -13.08 -10.17 12.27
C VAL A 159 -13.05 -11.70 12.29
N SER A 160 -11.87 -12.31 12.31
CA SER A 160 -11.74 -13.78 12.38
C SER A 160 -12.32 -14.35 13.68
N ARG A 161 -12.13 -13.69 14.83
CA ARG A 161 -12.76 -14.11 16.10
C ARG A 161 -14.29 -14.05 16.03
N SER A 162 -14.85 -12.99 15.44
CA SER A 162 -16.31 -12.87 15.27
C SER A 162 -16.86 -13.93 14.32
N ALA A 163 -16.16 -14.21 13.22
CA ALA A 163 -16.53 -15.28 12.28
C ALA A 163 -16.51 -16.65 12.96
N PHE A 164 -15.51 -16.93 13.79
CA PHE A 164 -15.45 -18.15 14.59
C PHE A 164 -16.63 -18.28 15.55
N LYS A 165 -16.93 -17.22 16.32
CA LYS A 165 -18.10 -17.21 17.22
C LYS A 165 -19.40 -17.45 16.48
N GLN A 166 -19.54 -16.89 15.27
CA GLN A 166 -20.70 -17.13 14.43
C GLN A 166 -20.81 -18.62 14.05
N CYS A 167 -19.70 -19.25 13.61
CA CYS A 167 -19.67 -20.68 13.30
C CYS A 167 -19.99 -21.55 14.52
N GLU A 168 -19.51 -21.16 15.70
CA GLU A 168 -19.80 -21.82 16.99
C GLU A 168 -21.30 -21.73 17.34
N HIS A 169 -21.92 -20.56 17.16
CA HIS A 169 -23.35 -20.37 17.40
C HIS A 169 -24.25 -21.11 16.40
N THR A 170 -23.80 -21.29 15.17
CA THR A 170 -24.57 -22.00 14.12
C THR A 170 -24.26 -23.50 14.03
N ASP A 171 -23.48 -24.04 14.97
CA ASP A 171 -22.98 -25.44 14.97
C ASP A 171 -22.31 -25.86 13.64
N ALA A 172 -21.68 -24.90 12.98
CA ALA A 172 -21.08 -25.03 11.65
C ALA A 172 -19.54 -25.10 11.74
N MET A 173 -19.02 -25.75 12.78
CA MET A 173 -17.58 -25.94 13.00
C MET A 173 -16.83 -26.61 11.82
N PRO A 174 -17.42 -27.59 11.09
CA PRO A 174 -16.78 -28.15 9.91
C PRO A 174 -16.53 -27.13 8.79
N VAL A 175 -17.36 -26.08 8.72
CA VAL A 175 -17.20 -24.99 7.74
C VAL A 175 -15.98 -24.14 8.09
N TRP A 176 -15.77 -23.88 9.38
CA TRP A 176 -14.59 -23.17 9.85
C TRP A 176 -13.29 -23.94 9.53
N ASP A 177 -13.24 -25.24 9.84
CA ASP A 177 -12.05 -26.07 9.57
C ASP A 177 -11.73 -26.11 8.06
N LYS A 178 -12.76 -26.09 7.21
CA LYS A 178 -12.61 -25.98 5.74
C LYS A 178 -12.04 -24.61 5.33
N TRP A 179 -12.54 -23.52 5.91
CA TRP A 179 -12.00 -22.18 5.65
C TRP A 179 -10.54 -22.04 6.09
N VAL A 180 -10.16 -22.59 7.24
CA VAL A 180 -8.76 -22.63 7.69
C VAL A 180 -7.89 -23.39 6.68
N CYS A 181 -8.34 -24.56 6.21
CA CYS A 181 -7.64 -25.28 5.15
C CYS A 181 -7.50 -24.48 3.86
N ASP A 182 -8.56 -23.79 3.42
CA ASP A 182 -8.55 -22.99 2.20
C ASP A 182 -7.64 -21.76 2.33
N PHE A 183 -7.67 -21.03 3.45
CA PHE A 183 -6.83 -19.85 3.67
C PHE A 183 -5.34 -20.19 3.79
N VAL A 184 -5.03 -21.38 4.31
CA VAL A 184 -3.66 -21.84 4.51
C VAL A 184 -3.10 -22.48 3.22
N ARG A 185 -3.87 -23.32 2.53
CA ARG A 185 -3.43 -23.97 1.27
C ARG A 185 -3.51 -23.04 0.05
N LYS A 186 -4.45 -22.09 0.02
CA LYS A 186 -4.63 -21.10 -1.05
C LYS A 186 -4.65 -19.69 -0.47
N PRO A 187 -3.49 -19.14 -0.04
CA PRO A 187 -3.43 -17.81 0.55
C PRO A 187 -3.80 -16.67 -0.44
N HIS A 188 -3.80 -16.96 -1.75
CA HIS A 188 -4.25 -16.04 -2.79
C HIS A 188 -5.22 -16.77 -3.74
N PRO A 189 -6.50 -16.92 -3.37
CA PRO A 189 -7.50 -17.36 -4.34
C PRO A 189 -7.55 -16.33 -5.47
N LYS A 190 -7.51 -16.81 -6.72
CA LYS A 190 -7.70 -15.97 -7.90
C LYS A 190 -9.17 -15.57 -8.02
#